data_AF-A0A355QCD8-F1
#
_entry.id   AF-A0A355QCD8-F1
#
_cell.length_a   1.000
_cell.length_b   1.000
_cell.length_c   1.000
_cell.angle_alpha   90.00
_cell.angle_beta   90.00
_cell.angle_gamma   90.00
#
_symmetry.space_group_name_H-M   'P 1'
#
loop_
_entity.id
_entity.type
_entity.pdbx_description
1 polymer ?
#
loop_
_entity_poly.entity_id
_entity_poly.type
_entity_poly.pdbx_seq_one_letter_code
_entity_poly.pdbx_strand_id
1 'polypeptide(L)' 'MSDDTSASEPTLTEYPGHWAAEDPGRPAIVMAGSGETMTFGELHEQSCRIANLFHSLGLGFGDHIAFCLENRI' A
#
# COMPACT_ATOMS: atom_id res chain seq x y z
N MET A 1 -30.40 -13.21 -8.15
CA MET A 1 -29.04 -13.07 -7.63
C MET A 1 -28.39 -11.99 -8.46
N SER A 2 -28.51 -10.76 -7.98
CA SER A 2 -27.92 -9.58 -8.59
C SER A 2 -26.70 -9.28 -7.73
N ASP A 3 -25.51 -9.53 -8.25
CA ASP A 3 -24.27 -9.08 -7.62
C ASP A 3 -24.18 -7.56 -7.80
N ASP A 4 -24.69 -6.85 -6.80
CA ASP A 4 -24.38 -5.46 -6.52
C ASP A 4 -22.94 -5.41 -5.99
N THR A 5 -21.96 -5.39 -6.90
CA THR A 5 -20.62 -4.90 -6.58
C THR A 5 -20.50 -3.49 -7.16
N SER A 6 -21.20 -2.55 -6.53
CA SER A 6 -20.77 -1.16 -6.57
C SER A 6 -19.48 -1.07 -5.75
N ALA A 7 -18.33 -1.08 -6.44
CA ALA A 7 -17.06 -0.75 -5.81
C ALA A 7 -17.19 0.70 -5.30
N SER A 8 -17.42 0.84 -3.99
CA SER A 8 -17.43 2.13 -3.31
C SER A 8 -16.15 2.86 -3.68
N GLU A 9 -16.25 4.09 -4.20
CA GLU A 9 -15.08 4.94 -4.39
C GLU A 9 -14.36 5.01 -3.04
N PRO A 10 -13.06 4.66 -2.98
CA PRO A 10 -12.34 4.65 -1.73
C PRO A 10 -12.41 6.06 -1.15
N THR A 11 -12.84 6.17 0.10
CA THR A 11 -12.78 7.46 0.77
C THR A 11 -11.30 7.86 0.83
N LEU A 12 -10.96 9.09 0.46
CA LEU A 12 -9.57 9.55 0.26
C LEU A 12 -8.60 9.17 1.41
N THR A 13 -9.11 8.97 2.62
CA THR A 13 -8.37 8.53 3.81
C THR A 13 -7.91 7.06 3.82
N GLU A 14 -8.50 6.19 3.00
CA GLU A 14 -8.17 4.74 2.92
C GLU A 14 -6.92 4.46 2.06
N TYR A 15 -6.48 5.43 1.25
CA TYR A 15 -5.31 5.31 0.40
C TYR A 15 -4.06 5.91 1.06
N PRO A 16 -2.99 5.13 1.33
CA PRO A 16 -1.78 5.63 1.99
C PRO A 16 -1.11 6.78 1.24
N GLY A 17 -1.25 6.85 -0.09
CA GLY A 17 -0.67 7.93 -0.88
C GLY A 17 -1.32 9.30 -0.64
N HIS A 18 -2.54 9.37 -0.09
CA HIS A 18 -3.11 10.64 0.35
C HIS A 18 -2.28 11.24 1.50
N TRP A 19 -1.98 10.44 2.52
CA TRP A 19 -1.16 10.88 3.65
C TRP A 19 0.29 11.16 3.26
N ALA A 20 0.84 10.46 2.27
CA ALA A 20 2.15 10.76 1.72
C ALA A 20 2.21 12.14 1.02
N ALA A 21 1.09 12.60 0.44
CA ALA A 21 0.99 13.92 -0.16
C ALA A 21 0.74 15.02 0.89
N GLU A 22 -0.09 14.75 1.90
CA GLU A 22 -0.44 15.71 2.96
C GLU A 22 0.69 15.92 3.97
N ASP A 23 1.29 14.83 4.48
CA ASP A 23 2.38 14.85 5.46
C ASP A 23 3.32 13.65 5.25
N PRO A 24 4.30 13.77 4.34
CA PRO A 24 5.21 12.68 4.02
C PRO A 24 6.10 12.26 5.20
N GLY A 25 6.34 13.14 6.17
CA GLY A 25 7.18 12.87 7.35
C GLY A 25 6.44 12.16 8.47
N ARG A 26 5.11 12.06 8.41
CA ARG A 26 4.29 11.37 9.40
C ARG A 26 4.65 9.87 9.44
N PRO A 27 4.86 9.28 10.64
CA PRO A 27 5.02 7.84 10.78
C PRO A 27 3.82 7.07 10.23
N ALA A 28 4.08 6.09 9.37
CA ALA A 28 3.08 5.17 8.81
C ALA A 28 3.15 3.79 9.46
N ILE A 29 4.37 3.28 9.69
CA ILE A 29 4.63 2.00 10.35
C ILE A 29 5.62 2.22 11.48
N VAL A 30 5.32 1.67 12.66
CA VAL A 30 6.23 1.62 13.81
C VAL A 30 6.38 0.16 14.22
N MET A 31 7.58 -0.40 14.09
CA MET A 31 7.87 -1.79 14.44
C MET A 31 8.06 -1.92 15.94
N ALA A 32 7.10 -2.54 16.62
CA ALA A 32 7.09 -2.68 18.08
C ALA A 32 8.34 -3.38 18.64
N GLY A 33 8.96 -4.29 17.89
CA GLY A 33 10.15 -5.05 18.33
C GLY A 33 11.47 -4.29 18.19
N SER A 34 11.65 -3.51 17.13
CA SER A 34 12.91 -2.82 16.83
C SER A 34 12.89 -1.31 17.10
N GLY A 35 11.69 -0.71 17.22
CA GLY A 35 11.51 0.74 17.25
C GLY A 35 11.70 1.41 15.89
N GLU A 36 11.99 0.64 14.84
CA GLU A 36 12.14 1.15 13.48
C GLU A 36 10.83 1.76 12.99
N THR A 37 10.93 2.88 12.31
CA THR A 37 9.78 3.64 11.83
C THR A 37 9.94 3.89 10.33
N MET A 38 8.87 3.64 9.59
CA MET A 38 8.76 4.06 8.19
C MET A 38 7.67 5.14 8.08
N THR A 39 8.00 6.21 7.37
CA THR A 39 7.11 7.35 7.12
C THR A 39 6.12 7.08 5.98
N PHE A 40 5.07 7.90 5.86
CA PHE A 40 4.12 7.80 4.75
C PHE A 40 4.79 8.06 3.39
N GLY A 41 5.77 8.97 3.33
CA GLY A 41 6.55 9.22 2.11
C GLY A 41 7.32 7.97 1.67
N GLU A 42 8.08 7.36 2.58
CA GLU A 42 8.85 6.14 2.29
C GLU A 42 7.96 4.97 1.91
N LEU A 43 6.84 4.78 2.62
CA LEU A 43 5.85 3.76 2.30
C LEU A 43 5.30 3.94 0.88
N HIS A 44 4.97 5.16 0.49
CA HIS A 44 4.44 5.45 -0.84
C HIS A 44 5.49 5.16 -1.94
N GLU A 45 6.73 5.61 -1.75
CA GLU A 45 7.80 5.34 -2.71
C GLU A 45 8.08 3.83 -2.87
N GLN A 46 8.18 3.10 -1.75
CA GLN A 46 8.33 1.63 -1.75
C GLN A 46 7.17 0.96 -2.49
N SER A 47 5.93 1.37 -2.19
CA SER A 47 4.71 0.83 -2.81
C SER A 47 4.69 1.06 -4.32
N CYS A 48 5.05 2.27 -4.77
CA CYS A 48 5.13 2.61 -6.20
C CYS A 48 6.21 1.77 -6.92
N ARG A 49 7.37 1.53 -6.28
CA ARG A 49 8.39 0.63 -6.85
C ARG A 49 7.88 -0.79 -7.06
N ILE A 50 7.17 -1.33 -6.06
CA ILE A 50 6.59 -2.68 -6.15
C ILE A 50 5.48 -2.73 -7.21
N ALA A 51 4.60 -1.73 -7.27
CA ALA A 51 3.54 -1.66 -8.27
C ALA A 51 4.11 -1.61 -9.70
N ASN A 52 5.15 -0.80 -9.93
CA ASN A 52 5.84 -0.73 -11.22
C ASN A 52 6.51 -2.06 -11.58
N LEU A 53 7.12 -2.74 -10.60
CA LEU A 53 7.69 -4.07 -10.81
C LEU A 53 6.61 -5.08 -11.22
N PHE A 54 5.50 -5.16 -10.49
CA PHE A 54 4.39 -6.06 -10.83
C PHE A 54 3.81 -5.77 -12.21
N HIS A 55 3.64 -4.50 -12.56
CA HIS A 55 3.20 -4.13 -13.90
C HIS A 55 4.20 -4.57 -14.97
N SER A 56 5.51 -4.40 -14.73
CA SER A 56 6.55 -4.85 -15.66
C SER A 56 6.60 -6.38 -15.84
N LEU A 57 6.10 -7.13 -14.86
CA LEU A 57 5.96 -8.60 -14.92
C LEU A 57 4.64 -9.04 -15.59
N GLY A 58 3.80 -8.11 -16.02
CA GLY A 58 2.54 -8.38 -16.71
C GLY A 58 1.34 -8.59 -15.78
N LEU A 59 1.48 -8.31 -14.48
CA LEU A 59 0.35 -8.38 -13.54
C LEU A 59 -0.61 -7.21 -13.79
N GLY A 60 -1.90 -7.53 -13.80
CA GLY A 60 -2.99 -6.59 -14.02
C GLY A 60 -4.13 -6.75 -13.02
N PHE A 61 -5.23 -6.06 -13.32
CA PHE A 61 -6.43 -6.14 -12.51
C PHE A 61 -7.03 -7.56 -12.57
N GLY A 62 -7.32 -8.13 -11.40
CA GLY A 62 -7.89 -9.48 -11.26
C GLY A 62 -6.85 -10.60 -11.09
N ASP A 63 -5.56 -10.31 -11.26
CA ASP A 63 -4.49 -11.26 -10.97
C ASP A 63 -4.27 -11.41 -9.46
N HIS A 64 -3.78 -12.58 -9.05
CA HIS A 64 -3.60 -12.94 -7.64
C HIS A 64 -2.11 -12.99 -7.28
N ILE A 65 -1.77 -12.42 -6.13
CA ILE A 65 -0.42 -12.45 -5.54
C ILE A 65 -0.53 -13.03 -4.14
N ALA A 66 0.34 -13.99 -3.81
CA ALA A 66 0.44 -14.54 -2.47
C ALA A 66 1.72 -14.03 -1.79
N PHE A 67 1.59 -13.54 -0.56
CA PHE A 67 2.71 -13.13 0.28
C PHE A 67 2.94 -14.16 1.40
N CYS A 68 4.13 -14.74 1.46
CA CYS A 68 4.57 -15.59 2.57
C CYS A 68 5.81 -14.97 3.19
N LEU A 69 5.60 -13.96 4.04
CA LEU A 69 6.62 -13.12 4.62
C LEU A 69 6.29 -12.86 6.09
N GLU A 70 7.32 -12.66 6.91
CA GLU A 70 7.17 -12.16 8.28
C GLU A 70 6.82 -10.66 8.28
N ASN A 71 6.27 -10.15 9.39
CA ASN A 71 6.05 -8.71 9.55
C ASN A 71 7.38 -8.01 9.80
N ARG A 72 7.86 -7.26 8.81
CA ARG A 72 9.12 -6.48 8.83
C ARG A 72 8.99 -5.22 7.97
N ILE A 73 9.80 -4.21 8.31
CA ILE A 73 10.15 -3.09 7.42
C ILE A 73 11.27 -3.54 6.49
#